data_AF-A0A9N9HBV7-F1
#
_entry.id   AF-A0A9N9HBV7-F1
#
_cell.length_a   1.000
_cell.length_b   1.000
_cell.length_c   1.000
_cell.angle_alpha   90.00
_cell.angle_beta   90.00
_cell.angle_gamma   90.00
#
_symmetry.space_group_name_H-M   'P 1'
#
loop_
_entity.id
_entity.type
_entity.pdbx_description
1 polymer ?
#
loop_
_entity_poly.entity_id
_entity_poly.type
_entity_poly.pdbx_seq_one_letter_code
_entity_poly.pdbx_strand_id
1 'polypeptide(L)'
;ELEARQDSIKKYTVYGGMTQKEMTAWWKIYSCHLPNFDDNQKREIEDATGCIPLLLHFLVINQTSDPDDAISELVKCKETSTIFEHLARYTKDIEVKGLQKEFLDVVYGCLLNRQMLYLSRNHYDNRYLYIDSQGFGHVSSGFARDAIIHYLRESARDYFLSEAWRNIFIQIKDNASMLGFAVEQACLSYISCHGLPGGEYKPDQTLIFDGTALPELSMACSCTFYVPKIYNFRAIDSLIVSIDYNNREAHFIPIQVTIAERHSDSVTKFFSLWEALIEPLCDFTKHVTFYWITQNEQWGPLTVNEARKSLRNNTYV
;
A
#
# COMPACT_ATOMS: atom_id res chain seq x y z
N GLU A 1 -2.91 -55.63 11.61
CA GLU A 1 -2.20 -54.76 10.65
C GLU A 1 -3.20 -53.80 10.04
N LEU A 2 -2.92 -52.50 10.10
CA LEU A 2 -3.83 -51.46 9.63
C LEU A 2 -3.72 -51.34 8.11
N GLU A 3 -4.74 -51.81 7.40
CA GLU A 3 -4.93 -51.58 5.98
C GLU A 3 -5.29 -50.10 5.74
N ALA A 4 -4.31 -49.31 5.32
CA ALA A 4 -4.52 -47.95 4.86
C ALA A 4 -5.12 -47.98 3.44
N ARG A 5 -6.38 -47.57 3.30
CA ARG A 5 -6.99 -47.29 1.99
C ARG A 5 -6.28 -46.10 1.35
N GLN A 6 -5.83 -46.31 0.12
CA GLN A 6 -5.15 -45.32 -0.72
C GLN A 6 -6.18 -44.32 -1.28
N ASP A 7 -6.50 -43.28 -0.52
CA ASP A 7 -7.22 -42.13 -1.06
C ASP A 7 -6.28 -41.42 -2.04
N SER A 8 -6.48 -41.72 -3.33
CA SER A 8 -5.58 -41.43 -4.45
C SER A 8 -5.60 -39.95 -4.86
N ILE A 9 -5.60 -39.05 -3.89
CA ILE A 9 -5.55 -37.60 -4.09
C ILE A 9 -4.11 -37.17 -3.77
N LYS A 10 -3.27 -37.03 -4.80
CA LYS A 10 -2.04 -36.24 -4.68
C LYS A 10 -2.44 -34.79 -4.46
N LYS A 11 -2.49 -34.35 -3.20
CA LYS A 11 -2.61 -32.94 -2.85
C LYS A 11 -1.26 -32.30 -3.07
N TYR A 12 -1.10 -31.60 -4.18
CA TYR A 12 0.02 -30.69 -4.37
C TYR A 12 -0.27 -29.44 -3.54
N THR A 13 0.52 -29.21 -2.51
CA THR A 13 0.47 -27.93 -1.80
C THR A 13 1.21 -26.91 -2.66
N VAL A 14 0.46 -26.01 -3.29
CA VAL A 14 1.02 -24.87 -4.00
C VAL A 14 1.10 -23.72 -3.00
N TYR A 15 2.32 -23.31 -2.67
CA TYR A 15 2.59 -22.17 -1.81
C TYR A 15 3.03 -21.00 -2.69
N GLY A 16 2.27 -19.90 -2.69
CA GLY A 16 2.58 -18.72 -3.50
C GLY A 16 2.47 -18.94 -5.02
N GLY A 17 3.12 -18.06 -5.78
CA GLY A 17 3.18 -18.12 -7.24
C GLY A 17 4.39 -18.89 -7.80
N MET A 18 4.76 -18.57 -9.03
CA MET A 18 5.89 -19.19 -9.74
C MET A 18 7.23 -18.97 -9.02
N THR A 19 8.09 -19.97 -9.09
CA THR A 19 9.49 -19.91 -8.60
C THR A 19 10.34 -18.96 -9.46
N GLN A 20 11.52 -18.55 -8.96
CA GLN A 20 12.45 -17.70 -9.72
C GLN A 20 12.78 -18.26 -11.11
N LYS A 21 12.94 -19.58 -11.23
CA LYS A 21 13.24 -20.24 -12.50
C LYS A 21 12.05 -20.18 -13.45
N GLU A 22 10.84 -20.40 -12.93
CA GLU A 22 9.60 -20.29 -13.70
C GLU A 22 9.32 -18.84 -14.11
N MET A 23 9.54 -17.86 -13.24
CA MET A 23 9.45 -16.43 -13.57
C MET A 23 10.43 -16.04 -14.67
N THR A 24 11.69 -16.49 -14.57
CA THR A 24 12.69 -16.26 -15.62
C THR A 24 12.22 -16.81 -16.97
N ALA A 25 11.63 -18.00 -16.97
CA ALA A 25 11.07 -18.60 -18.19
C ALA A 25 9.83 -17.85 -18.67
N TRP A 26 8.96 -17.42 -17.76
CA TRP A 26 7.73 -16.69 -18.05
C TRP A 26 8.02 -15.37 -18.76
N TRP A 27 8.93 -14.55 -18.23
CA TRP A 27 9.36 -13.29 -18.86
C TRP A 27 9.90 -13.52 -20.27
N LYS A 28 10.64 -14.62 -20.47
CA LYS A 28 11.19 -14.97 -21.79
C LYS A 28 10.11 -15.42 -22.78
N ILE A 29 9.13 -16.20 -22.32
CA ILE A 29 8.04 -16.71 -23.17
C ILE A 29 7.14 -15.57 -23.64
N TYR A 30 6.82 -14.64 -22.74
CA TYR A 30 5.88 -13.56 -23.01
C TYR A 30 6.55 -12.24 -23.43
N SER A 31 7.87 -12.22 -23.67
CA SER A 31 8.61 -11.00 -24.01
C SER A 31 8.12 -10.29 -25.28
N CYS A 32 7.47 -11.01 -26.20
CA CYS A 32 6.88 -10.45 -27.41
C CYS A 32 5.46 -9.87 -27.21
N HIS A 33 4.83 -10.14 -26.06
CA HIS A 33 3.49 -9.68 -25.71
C HIS A 33 3.49 -8.63 -24.61
N LEU A 34 4.65 -8.35 -24.04
CA LEU A 34 4.84 -7.42 -22.93
C LEU A 34 5.70 -6.24 -23.40
N PRO A 35 5.50 -5.05 -22.82
CA PRO A 35 6.40 -3.95 -23.06
C PRO A 35 7.78 -4.26 -22.46
N ASN A 36 8.79 -3.48 -22.84
CA ASN A 36 10.16 -3.71 -22.39
C ASN A 36 10.35 -3.20 -20.95
N PHE A 37 9.99 -4.04 -19.98
CA PHE A 37 10.21 -3.77 -18.55
C PHE A 37 11.69 -3.87 -18.18
N ASP A 38 12.16 -2.90 -17.41
CA ASP A 38 13.46 -3.00 -16.74
C ASP A 38 13.40 -3.95 -15.52
N ASP A 39 14.57 -4.19 -14.90
CA ASP A 39 14.67 -5.13 -13.78
C ASP A 39 14.01 -4.62 -12.48
N ASN A 40 13.78 -3.31 -12.34
CA ASN A 40 13.04 -2.76 -11.22
C ASN A 40 11.54 -3.00 -11.42
N GLN A 41 11.02 -2.65 -12.60
CA GLN A 41 9.62 -2.84 -12.96
C GLN A 41 9.21 -4.32 -12.91
N LYS A 42 10.07 -5.23 -13.37
CA LYS A 42 9.82 -6.68 -13.22
C LYS A 42 9.71 -7.10 -11.76
N ARG A 43 10.60 -6.60 -10.89
CA ARG A 43 10.56 -6.90 -9.46
C ARG A 43 9.31 -6.36 -8.78
N GLU A 44 8.87 -5.16 -9.16
CA GLU A 44 7.61 -4.58 -8.67
C GLU A 44 6.39 -5.41 -9.09
N ILE A 45 6.36 -5.87 -10.35
CA ILE A 45 5.29 -6.74 -10.85
C ILE A 45 5.30 -8.10 -10.14
N GLU A 46 6.48 -8.69 -9.96
CA GLU A 46 6.65 -9.96 -9.23
C GLU A 46 6.15 -9.85 -7.79
N ASP A 47 6.52 -8.78 -7.07
CA ASP A 47 6.07 -8.51 -5.71
C ASP A 47 4.54 -8.27 -5.64
N ALA A 48 4.01 -7.37 -6.48
CA ALA A 48 2.58 -7.04 -6.51
C ALA A 48 1.71 -8.27 -6.77
N THR A 49 2.12 -9.11 -7.72
CA THR A 49 1.38 -10.31 -8.11
C THR A 49 1.70 -11.54 -7.26
N GLY A 50 2.76 -11.50 -6.45
CA GLY A 50 3.31 -12.69 -5.79
C GLY A 50 3.68 -13.80 -6.76
N CYS A 51 4.04 -13.42 -7.99
CA CYS A 51 4.29 -14.33 -9.12
C CYS A 51 3.11 -15.26 -9.48
N ILE A 52 1.88 -14.92 -9.09
CA ILE A 52 0.71 -15.76 -9.34
C ILE A 52 0.36 -15.71 -10.84
N PRO A 53 0.35 -16.86 -11.56
CA PRO A 53 0.12 -16.89 -13.01
C PRO A 53 -1.16 -16.19 -13.44
N LEU A 54 -2.23 -16.34 -12.65
CA LEU A 54 -3.52 -15.71 -12.94
C LEU A 54 -3.44 -14.18 -12.97
N LEU A 55 -2.70 -13.58 -12.03
CA LEU A 55 -2.52 -12.12 -11.97
C LEU A 55 -1.57 -11.64 -13.06
N LEU A 56 -0.48 -12.37 -13.30
CA LEU A 56 0.49 -12.05 -14.36
C LEU A 56 -0.11 -12.15 -15.77
N HIS A 57 -1.03 -13.09 -15.99
CA HIS A 57 -1.64 -13.30 -17.30
C HIS A 57 -2.45 -12.07 -17.78
N PHE A 58 -2.92 -11.25 -16.85
CA PHE A 58 -3.61 -10.00 -17.18
C PHE A 58 -2.75 -9.05 -18.02
N LEU A 59 -1.44 -8.96 -17.73
CA LEU A 59 -0.50 -8.13 -18.49
C LEU A 59 -0.36 -8.61 -19.94
N VAL A 60 -0.42 -9.93 -20.15
CA VAL A 60 -0.33 -10.55 -21.48
C VAL A 60 -1.58 -10.27 -22.30
N ILE A 61 -2.76 -10.35 -21.68
CA ILE A 61 -4.05 -10.16 -22.37
C ILE A 61 -4.27 -8.69 -22.74
N ASN A 62 -4.00 -7.77 -21.81
CA ASN A 62 -4.30 -6.35 -22.01
C ASN A 62 -3.24 -5.61 -22.83
N GLN A 63 -2.08 -6.25 -23.09
CA GLN A 63 -0.98 -5.65 -23.86
C GLN A 63 -0.64 -4.26 -23.34
N THR A 64 -0.37 -4.16 -22.04
CA THR A 64 0.04 -2.93 -21.37
C THR A 64 1.04 -2.18 -22.23
N SER A 65 0.66 -0.97 -22.68
CA SER A 65 1.45 -0.24 -23.67
C SER A 65 2.58 0.57 -23.03
N ASP A 66 2.41 0.96 -21.77
CA ASP A 66 3.38 1.73 -20.99
C ASP A 66 3.85 0.91 -19.77
N PRO A 67 5.15 0.57 -19.67
CA PRO A 67 5.72 -0.07 -18.49
C PRO A 67 5.36 0.61 -17.16
N ASP A 68 5.26 1.93 -17.13
CA ASP A 68 5.00 2.70 -15.92
C ASP A 68 3.54 2.57 -15.43
N ASP A 69 2.62 2.15 -16.30
CA ASP A 69 1.21 1.96 -15.99
C ASP A 69 0.86 0.52 -15.56
N ALA A 70 1.78 -0.43 -15.68
CA ALA A 70 1.49 -1.86 -15.49
C ALA A 70 0.86 -2.20 -14.14
N ILE A 71 1.38 -1.64 -13.03
CA ILE A 71 0.79 -1.84 -11.70
C ILE A 71 -0.60 -1.22 -11.61
N SER A 72 -0.76 0.00 -12.10
CA SER A 72 -2.05 0.70 -12.14
C SER A 72 -3.10 -0.04 -12.95
N GLU A 73 -2.70 -0.74 -14.02
CA GLU A 73 -3.58 -1.61 -14.79
C GLU A 73 -3.92 -2.90 -14.05
N LEU A 74 -2.95 -3.55 -13.41
CA LEU A 74 -3.17 -4.75 -12.60
C LEU A 74 -4.15 -4.52 -11.44
N VAL A 75 -4.12 -3.33 -10.82
CA VAL A 75 -5.07 -2.96 -9.77
C VAL A 75 -6.53 -2.96 -10.29
N LYS A 76 -6.72 -2.60 -11.56
CA LYS A 76 -8.06 -2.53 -12.19
C LYS A 76 -8.59 -3.90 -12.61
N CYS A 77 -7.79 -4.96 -12.55
CA CYS A 77 -8.25 -6.28 -12.96
C CYS A 77 -9.26 -6.87 -11.97
N LYS A 78 -10.12 -7.74 -12.49
CA LYS A 78 -11.20 -8.37 -11.71
C LYS A 78 -10.63 -9.27 -10.61
N GLU A 79 -9.52 -9.94 -10.90
CA GLU A 79 -8.84 -10.85 -10.00
C GLU A 79 -8.30 -10.09 -8.78
N THR A 80 -7.64 -8.94 -8.99
CA THR A 80 -7.19 -8.07 -7.92
C THR A 80 -8.37 -7.56 -7.10
N SER A 81 -9.42 -7.07 -7.74
CA SER A 81 -10.65 -6.62 -7.04
C SER A 81 -11.25 -7.74 -6.18
N THR A 82 -11.25 -8.98 -6.67
CA THR A 82 -11.74 -10.17 -5.94
C THR A 82 -10.89 -10.46 -4.69
N ILE A 83 -9.57 -10.24 -4.73
CA ILE A 83 -8.69 -10.37 -3.55
C ILE A 83 -9.13 -9.40 -2.45
N PHE A 84 -9.29 -8.12 -2.80
CA PHE A 84 -9.73 -7.08 -1.86
C PHE A 84 -11.12 -7.40 -1.27
N GLU A 85 -12.09 -7.78 -2.11
CA GLU A 85 -13.44 -8.15 -1.65
C GLU A 85 -13.45 -9.36 -0.72
N HIS A 86 -12.69 -10.40 -1.04
CA HIS A 86 -12.61 -11.60 -0.22
C HIS A 86 -11.96 -11.33 1.13
N LEU A 87 -10.85 -10.59 1.15
CA LEU A 87 -10.18 -10.24 2.40
C LEU A 87 -11.04 -9.33 3.26
N ALA A 88 -11.69 -8.30 2.70
CA ALA A 88 -12.61 -7.44 3.44
C ALA A 88 -13.79 -8.23 4.05
N ARG A 89 -14.34 -9.21 3.32
CA ARG A 89 -15.39 -10.09 3.85
C ARG A 89 -14.87 -11.00 4.96
N TYR A 90 -13.67 -11.54 4.78
CA TYR A 90 -13.03 -12.42 5.73
C TYR A 90 -12.71 -11.71 7.05
N THR A 91 -12.13 -10.50 6.99
CA THR A 91 -11.80 -9.73 8.18
C THR A 91 -13.04 -9.31 8.96
N LYS A 92 -14.14 -8.95 8.28
CA LYS A 92 -15.43 -8.71 8.92
C LYS A 92 -15.99 -9.95 9.62
N ASP A 93 -15.84 -11.14 9.03
CA ASP A 93 -16.25 -12.40 9.65
C ASP A 93 -15.38 -12.75 10.87
N ILE A 94 -14.07 -12.48 10.81
CA ILE A 94 -13.16 -12.56 11.97
C ILE A 94 -13.62 -11.63 13.09
N GLU A 95 -14.04 -10.41 12.76
CA GLU A 95 -14.54 -9.46 13.75
C GLU A 95 -15.80 -9.97 14.47
N VAL A 96 -16.78 -10.44 13.69
CA VAL A 96 -18.03 -11.00 14.21
C VAL A 96 -17.79 -12.22 15.09
N LYS A 97 -16.77 -13.02 14.77
CA LYS A 97 -16.40 -14.23 15.53
C LYS A 97 -15.55 -13.95 16.77
N GLY A 98 -15.09 -12.72 16.98
CA GLY A 98 -14.23 -12.39 18.11
C GLY A 98 -12.82 -12.97 17.99
N LEU A 99 -12.34 -13.25 16.76
CA LEU A 99 -11.05 -13.89 16.48
C LEU A 99 -9.97 -12.87 16.05
N GLN A 100 -10.19 -11.58 16.33
CA GLN A 100 -9.31 -10.50 15.86
C GLN A 100 -7.88 -10.69 16.34
N LYS A 101 -7.70 -11.08 17.61
CA LYS A 101 -6.37 -11.25 18.20
C LYS A 101 -5.58 -12.34 17.48
N GLU A 102 -6.19 -13.51 17.29
CA GLU A 102 -5.57 -14.65 16.61
C GLU A 102 -5.27 -14.34 15.14
N PHE A 103 -6.17 -13.61 14.46
CA PHE A 103 -5.93 -13.15 13.10
C PHE A 103 -4.78 -12.14 13.03
N LEU A 104 -4.73 -11.18 13.96
CA LEU A 104 -3.62 -10.22 14.04
C LEU A 104 -2.29 -10.93 14.31
N ASP A 105 -2.27 -11.96 15.15
CA ASP A 105 -1.07 -12.78 15.36
C ASP A 105 -0.63 -13.47 14.05
N VAL A 106 -1.57 -14.03 13.27
CA VAL A 106 -1.25 -14.61 11.94
C VAL A 106 -0.70 -13.56 10.99
N VAL A 107 -1.40 -12.44 10.86
CA VAL A 107 -1.01 -11.32 10.00
C VAL A 107 0.37 -10.81 10.39
N TYR A 108 0.65 -10.71 11.69
CA TYR A 108 1.97 -10.37 12.22
C TYR A 108 3.03 -11.34 11.74
N GLY A 109 2.80 -12.66 11.87
CA GLY A 109 3.75 -13.65 11.39
C GLY A 109 3.97 -13.59 9.87
N CYS A 110 2.91 -13.35 9.11
CA CYS A 110 2.96 -13.34 7.65
C CYS A 110 3.58 -12.09 7.05
N LEU A 111 3.28 -10.90 7.58
CA LEU A 111 3.86 -9.64 7.08
C LEU A 111 5.36 -9.54 7.38
N LEU A 112 5.80 -10.22 8.43
CA LEU A 112 7.14 -10.07 8.97
C LEU A 112 8.03 -11.28 8.74
N ASN A 113 7.52 -12.28 8.01
CA ASN A 113 8.19 -13.55 7.77
C ASN A 113 8.75 -14.15 9.07
N ARG A 114 7.90 -14.26 10.08
CA ARG A 114 8.27 -14.82 11.40
C ARG A 114 7.79 -16.25 11.53
N GLN A 115 8.59 -17.03 12.25
CA GLN A 115 8.20 -18.38 12.64
C GLN A 115 7.02 -18.31 13.62
N MET A 116 5.98 -19.07 13.31
CA MET A 116 4.73 -19.14 14.03
C MET A 116 4.61 -20.50 14.71
N LEU A 117 4.56 -20.50 16.04
CA LEU A 117 4.32 -21.70 16.81
C LEU A 117 2.81 -21.78 17.12
N TYR A 118 2.14 -22.79 16.57
CA TYR A 118 0.76 -23.17 16.90
C TYR A 118 -0.36 -22.20 16.48
N LEU A 119 -0.67 -22.16 15.18
CA LEU A 119 -1.89 -21.53 14.70
C LEU A 119 -2.80 -22.51 13.99
N SER A 120 -4.09 -22.43 14.33
CA SER A 120 -5.14 -23.16 13.62
C SER A 120 -5.30 -22.56 12.23
N ARG A 121 -5.44 -23.44 11.22
CA ARG A 121 -5.77 -23.04 9.84
C ARG A 121 -7.11 -22.30 9.73
N ASN A 122 -7.91 -22.27 10.79
CA ASN A 122 -9.17 -21.54 10.85
C ASN A 122 -8.99 -20.05 11.14
N HIS A 123 -7.78 -19.61 11.52
CA HIS A 123 -7.51 -18.22 11.89
C HIS A 123 -7.05 -17.35 10.72
N TYR A 124 -6.89 -17.93 9.52
CA TYR A 124 -6.51 -17.18 8.33
C TYR A 124 -7.02 -17.84 7.04
N ASP A 125 -7.12 -17.06 5.97
CA ASP A 125 -7.46 -17.57 4.65
C ASP A 125 -6.20 -18.05 3.92
N ASN A 126 -6.12 -19.37 3.72
CA ASN A 126 -4.98 -20.03 3.08
C ASN A 126 -4.73 -19.60 1.62
N ARG A 127 -5.69 -18.90 0.99
CA ARG A 127 -5.53 -18.33 -0.36
C ARG A 127 -4.61 -17.12 -0.37
N TYR A 128 -4.54 -16.38 0.76
CA TYR A 128 -3.89 -15.08 0.85
C TYR A 128 -2.74 -15.07 1.87
N LEU A 129 -2.86 -15.89 2.90
CA LEU A 129 -1.88 -16.06 3.97
C LEU A 129 -1.54 -17.54 4.07
N TYR A 130 -0.27 -17.90 4.21
CA TYR A 130 0.09 -19.30 4.39
C TYR A 130 1.27 -19.46 5.33
N ILE A 131 1.36 -20.63 5.96
CA ILE A 131 2.49 -21.01 6.79
C ILE A 131 3.23 -22.14 6.06
N ASP A 132 4.53 -21.95 5.84
CA ASP A 132 5.35 -22.93 5.15
C ASP A 132 5.73 -24.13 6.06
N SER A 133 6.43 -25.10 5.48
CA SER A 133 6.88 -26.30 6.21
C SER A 133 7.83 -26.02 7.38
N GLN A 134 8.49 -24.87 7.39
CA GLN A 134 9.39 -24.43 8.46
C GLN A 134 8.66 -23.62 9.54
N GLY A 135 7.36 -23.38 9.36
CA GLY A 135 6.52 -22.63 10.28
C GLY A 135 6.56 -21.12 10.03
N PHE A 136 7.12 -20.63 8.92
CA PHE A 136 7.14 -19.20 8.62
C PHE A 136 5.85 -18.77 7.94
N GLY A 137 5.29 -17.65 8.41
CA GLY A 137 4.13 -17.03 7.77
C GLY A 137 4.52 -16.25 6.52
N HIS A 138 3.66 -16.30 5.51
CA HIS A 138 3.85 -15.64 4.22
C HIS A 138 2.55 -15.05 3.71
N VAL A 139 2.66 -13.98 2.92
CA VAL A 139 1.55 -13.44 2.13
C VAL A 139 1.68 -13.95 0.69
N SER A 140 0.56 -14.27 0.05
CA SER A 140 0.56 -14.85 -1.30
C SER A 140 0.98 -13.87 -2.39
N SER A 141 0.72 -12.57 -2.21
CA SER A 141 0.98 -11.50 -3.17
C SER A 141 0.97 -10.12 -2.51
N GLY A 142 1.59 -9.13 -3.16
CA GLY A 142 1.53 -7.72 -2.75
C GLY A 142 0.08 -7.20 -2.67
N PHE A 143 -0.81 -7.57 -3.60
CA PHE A 143 -2.22 -7.17 -3.49
C PHE A 143 -2.94 -7.75 -2.25
N ALA A 144 -2.62 -9.00 -1.87
CA ALA A 144 -3.14 -9.57 -0.62
C ALA A 144 -2.56 -8.85 0.61
N ARG A 145 -1.27 -8.49 0.54
CA ARG A 145 -0.61 -7.69 1.59
C ARG A 145 -1.32 -6.35 1.76
N ASP A 146 -1.53 -5.61 0.67
CA ASP A 146 -2.17 -4.29 0.70
C ASP A 146 -3.60 -4.34 1.25
N ALA A 147 -4.39 -5.34 0.83
CA ALA A 147 -5.73 -5.56 1.37
C ALA A 147 -5.74 -5.79 2.89
N ILE A 148 -4.76 -6.52 3.43
CA ILE A 148 -4.60 -6.72 4.88
C ILE A 148 -4.18 -5.42 5.57
N ILE A 149 -3.29 -4.64 4.96
CA ILE A 149 -2.89 -3.33 5.51
C ILE A 149 -4.08 -2.39 5.64
N HIS A 150 -5.00 -2.38 4.66
CA HIS A 150 -6.20 -1.55 4.76
C HIS A 150 -7.02 -1.92 5.99
N TYR A 151 -7.23 -3.21 6.20
CA TYR A 151 -7.90 -3.67 7.41
C TYR A 151 -7.14 -3.22 8.68
N LEU A 152 -5.81 -3.35 8.73
CA LEU A 152 -5.02 -2.93 9.88
C LEU A 152 -5.12 -1.42 10.14
N ARG A 153 -5.09 -0.59 9.09
CA ARG A 153 -5.25 0.87 9.22
C ARG A 153 -6.63 1.25 9.76
N GLU A 154 -7.68 0.51 9.40
CA GLU A 154 -9.04 0.77 9.89
C GLU A 154 -9.26 0.28 11.33
N SER A 155 -8.74 -0.91 11.67
CA SER A 155 -9.04 -1.63 12.91
C SER A 155 -7.98 -1.51 14.01
N ALA A 156 -6.73 -1.19 13.66
CA ALA A 156 -5.58 -1.20 14.57
C ALA A 156 -4.54 -0.13 14.16
N ARG A 157 -4.91 1.15 14.27
CA ARG A 157 -4.13 2.31 13.77
C ARG A 157 -2.71 2.42 14.31
N ASP A 158 -2.46 1.96 15.52
CA ASP A 158 -1.15 1.99 16.18
C ASP A 158 -0.32 0.72 15.96
N TYR A 159 -0.85 -0.26 15.22
CA TYR A 159 -0.23 -1.56 15.00
C TYR A 159 1.21 -1.44 14.48
N PHE A 160 1.42 -0.56 13.49
CA PHE A 160 2.72 -0.32 12.86
C PHE A 160 3.70 0.48 13.73
N LEU A 161 3.27 1.01 14.88
CA LEU A 161 4.12 1.75 15.82
C LEU A 161 4.73 0.87 16.91
N SER A 162 4.29 -0.39 17.01
CA SER A 162 4.77 -1.33 18.02
C SER A 162 6.27 -1.60 17.90
N GLU A 163 6.92 -1.91 19.03
CA GLU A 163 8.34 -2.29 19.09
C GLU A 163 8.66 -3.45 18.13
N ALA A 164 7.70 -4.36 18.05
CA ALA A 164 7.65 -5.46 17.12
C ALA A 164 7.99 -4.99 15.69
N TRP A 165 7.26 -3.99 15.16
CA TRP A 165 7.47 -3.38 13.83
C TRP A 165 8.82 -2.67 13.68
N ARG A 166 9.29 -1.98 14.72
CA ARG A 166 10.61 -1.31 14.71
C ARG A 166 11.75 -2.29 14.51
N ASN A 167 11.66 -3.48 15.12
CA ASN A 167 12.68 -4.53 14.99
C ASN A 167 12.75 -5.13 13.58
N ILE A 168 11.68 -5.03 12.78
CA ILE A 168 11.68 -5.54 11.40
C ILE A 168 12.52 -4.67 10.48
N PHE A 169 12.59 -3.35 10.68
CA PHE A 169 13.44 -2.50 9.82
C PHE A 169 14.87 -3.01 9.72
N ILE A 170 15.41 -3.58 10.81
CA ILE A 170 16.73 -4.20 10.84
C ILE A 170 16.79 -5.47 9.97
N GLN A 171 15.72 -6.26 9.96
CA GLN A 171 15.62 -7.55 9.26
C GLN A 171 15.33 -7.39 7.76
N ILE A 172 14.57 -6.37 7.37
CA ILE A 172 14.19 -6.12 5.97
C ILE A 172 15.04 -5.06 5.27
N LYS A 173 16.10 -4.56 5.92
CA LYS A 173 16.95 -3.49 5.40
C LYS A 173 17.50 -3.76 3.98
N ASP A 174 17.72 -5.03 3.66
CA ASP A 174 18.28 -5.47 2.37
C ASP A 174 17.18 -5.70 1.31
N ASN A 175 15.91 -5.60 1.68
CA ASN A 175 14.75 -5.62 0.78
C ASN A 175 14.15 -4.21 0.70
N ALA A 176 14.63 -3.43 -0.28
CA ALA A 176 14.26 -2.03 -0.45
C ALA A 176 12.74 -1.80 -0.59
N SER A 177 12.02 -2.70 -1.28
CA SER A 177 10.57 -2.61 -1.45
C SER A 177 9.84 -2.77 -0.11
N MET A 178 10.14 -3.86 0.62
CA MET A 178 9.55 -4.09 1.93
C MET A 178 9.94 -3.01 2.94
N LEU A 179 11.17 -2.52 2.89
CA LEU A 179 11.63 -1.44 3.75
C LEU A 179 10.85 -0.15 3.49
N GLY A 180 10.73 0.26 2.22
CA GLY A 180 9.99 1.47 1.83
C GLY A 180 8.53 1.39 2.28
N PHE A 181 7.90 0.25 2.02
CA PHE A 181 6.55 -0.05 2.48
C PHE A 181 6.41 0.05 4.01
N ALA A 182 7.28 -0.60 4.78
CA ALA A 182 7.16 -0.61 6.23
C ALA A 182 7.42 0.78 6.84
N VAL A 183 8.34 1.56 6.26
CA VAL A 183 8.60 2.95 6.65
C VAL A 183 7.37 3.81 6.37
N GLU A 184 6.77 3.70 5.19
CA GLU A 184 5.53 4.40 4.85
C GLU A 184 4.42 4.08 5.86
N GLN A 185 4.17 2.80 6.16
CA GLN A 185 3.14 2.42 7.12
C GLN A 185 3.39 3.00 8.52
N ALA A 186 4.64 2.99 8.99
CA ALA A 186 4.99 3.55 10.29
C ALA A 186 4.80 5.08 10.33
N CYS A 187 5.21 5.80 9.29
CA CYS A 187 5.02 7.25 9.18
C CYS A 187 3.54 7.62 9.16
N LEU A 188 2.74 6.97 8.32
CA LEU A 188 1.31 7.25 8.21
C LEU A 188 0.56 6.91 9.51
N SER A 189 0.93 5.82 10.17
CA SER A 189 0.37 5.46 11.49
C SER A 189 0.75 6.48 12.57
N TYR A 190 1.99 6.97 12.54
CA TYR A 190 2.44 8.00 13.47
C TYR A 190 1.62 9.28 13.30
N ILE A 191 1.43 9.74 12.05
CA ILE A 191 0.66 10.94 11.72
C ILE A 191 -0.81 10.78 12.12
N SER A 192 -1.41 9.63 11.85
CA SER A 192 -2.78 9.33 12.27
C SER A 192 -2.97 9.46 13.79
N CYS A 193 -2.00 9.04 14.59
CA CYS A 193 -2.09 9.07 16.05
C CYS A 193 -1.63 10.40 16.69
N HIS A 194 -0.64 11.07 16.09
CA HIS A 194 0.10 12.16 16.73
C HIS A 194 0.13 13.47 15.92
N GLY A 195 -0.29 13.45 14.66
CA GLY A 195 -0.08 14.56 13.73
C GLY A 195 1.34 14.62 13.18
N LEU A 196 1.68 15.75 12.58
CA LEU A 196 3.02 16.04 12.13
C LEU A 196 3.97 16.23 13.34
N PRO A 197 5.29 16.10 13.13
CA PRO A 197 6.30 16.35 14.16
C PRO A 197 6.05 17.66 14.90
N GLY A 198 6.10 17.63 16.24
CA GLY A 198 5.73 18.76 17.10
C GLY A 198 4.25 18.80 17.51
N GLY A 199 3.42 17.87 17.00
CA GLY A 199 1.99 17.79 17.29
C GLY A 199 1.13 18.71 16.42
N GLU A 200 1.73 19.35 15.42
CA GLU A 200 1.02 20.16 14.44
C GLU A 200 0.04 19.29 13.63
N TYR A 201 -1.12 19.85 13.30
CA TYR A 201 -2.13 19.17 12.49
C TYR A 201 -2.51 17.78 12.99
N LYS A 202 -2.54 17.58 14.32
CA LYS A 202 -3.03 16.33 14.91
C LYS A 202 -4.46 16.06 14.41
N PRO A 203 -4.71 14.92 13.73
CA PRO A 203 -6.03 14.64 13.17
C PRO A 203 -7.04 14.33 14.27
N ASP A 204 -8.23 14.91 14.15
CA ASP A 204 -9.41 14.50 14.93
C ASP A 204 -9.95 13.16 14.40
N GLN A 205 -9.79 12.95 13.09
CA GLN A 205 -10.28 11.79 12.38
C GLN A 205 -9.27 11.34 11.32
N THR A 206 -9.23 10.03 11.08
CA THR A 206 -8.59 9.44 9.90
C THR A 206 -9.66 8.79 9.03
N LEU A 207 -9.68 9.14 7.75
CA LEU A 207 -10.59 8.61 6.74
C LEU A 207 -9.80 7.85 5.68
N ILE A 208 -10.21 6.62 5.43
CA ILE A 208 -9.63 5.80 4.37
C ILE A 208 -10.56 5.85 3.15
N PHE A 209 -10.01 6.16 1.98
CA PHE A 209 -10.77 6.29 0.73
C PHE A 209 -10.18 5.42 -0.36
N ASP A 210 -11.00 5.00 -1.34
CA ASP A 210 -10.60 3.99 -2.32
C ASP A 210 -9.47 4.46 -3.26
N GLY A 211 -9.23 5.76 -3.38
CA GLY A 211 -8.19 6.36 -4.21
C GLY A 211 -8.41 6.25 -5.72
N THR A 212 -9.51 5.66 -6.17
CA THR A 212 -9.97 5.78 -7.57
C THR A 212 -10.51 7.18 -7.87
N ALA A 213 -10.95 7.89 -6.84
CA ALA A 213 -11.38 9.28 -6.84
C ALA A 213 -10.73 10.04 -5.67
N LEU A 214 -10.86 11.38 -5.70
CA LEU A 214 -10.47 12.22 -4.58
C LEU A 214 -11.28 11.88 -3.33
N PRO A 215 -10.72 12.10 -2.13
CA PRO A 215 -11.51 11.94 -0.91
C PRO A 215 -12.64 12.98 -0.89
N GLU A 216 -13.82 12.54 -0.46
CA GLU A 216 -14.88 13.47 -0.08
C GLU A 216 -14.45 14.21 1.20
N LEU A 217 -14.34 15.53 1.14
CA LEU A 217 -13.88 16.32 2.26
C LEU A 217 -14.93 16.30 3.39
N SER A 218 -14.53 15.74 4.52
CA SER A 218 -15.31 15.77 5.76
C SER A 218 -15.31 17.18 6.35
N MET A 219 -16.52 17.73 6.49
CA MET A 219 -16.77 18.98 7.19
C MET A 219 -17.13 18.77 8.68
N ALA A 220 -16.99 17.54 9.18
CA ALA A 220 -17.38 17.18 10.54
C ALA A 220 -16.30 17.50 11.58
N CYS A 221 -15.04 17.62 11.17
CA CYS A 221 -13.89 17.80 12.04
C CYS A 221 -12.99 18.93 11.55
N SER A 222 -12.30 19.59 12.49
CA SER A 222 -11.33 20.65 12.17
C SER A 222 -10.07 20.11 11.50
N CYS A 223 -9.64 18.88 11.80
CA CYS A 223 -8.46 18.30 11.17
C CYS A 223 -8.74 16.84 10.79
N THR A 224 -8.68 16.54 9.50
CA THR A 224 -8.92 15.18 8.99
C THR A 224 -7.72 14.69 8.20
N PHE A 225 -7.30 13.45 8.48
CA PHE A 225 -6.23 12.76 7.77
C PHE A 225 -6.81 11.74 6.80
N TYR A 226 -6.56 11.94 5.52
CA TYR A 226 -7.04 11.10 4.43
C TYR A 226 -5.93 10.19 3.93
N VAL A 227 -6.22 8.88 3.90
CA VAL A 227 -5.28 7.87 3.45
C VAL A 227 -5.91 7.05 2.31
N PRO A 228 -5.31 7.02 1.11
CA PRO A 228 -5.81 6.22 0.01
C PRO A 228 -5.60 4.72 0.28
N LYS A 229 -6.50 3.90 -0.26
CA LYS A 229 -6.35 2.44 -0.33
C LYS A 229 -5.43 2.01 -1.47
N ILE A 230 -5.54 2.59 -2.66
CA ILE A 230 -4.68 2.12 -3.74
C ILE A 230 -3.21 2.49 -3.51
N TYR A 231 -2.34 1.52 -3.79
CA TYR A 231 -0.92 1.78 -3.94
C TYR A 231 -0.72 2.83 -5.04
N ASN A 232 0.12 3.84 -4.77
CA ASN A 232 0.43 4.91 -5.71
C ASN A 232 -0.81 5.74 -6.11
N PHE A 233 -1.55 6.29 -5.14
CA PHE A 233 -2.60 7.29 -5.43
C PHE A 233 -1.98 8.54 -6.05
N ARG A 234 -1.85 8.50 -7.38
CA ARG A 234 -1.49 9.53 -8.37
C ARG A 234 -0.29 10.42 -8.07
N ALA A 235 -0.11 10.90 -6.85
CA ALA A 235 0.75 12.00 -6.46
C ALA A 235 1.23 11.94 -5.00
N ILE A 236 0.47 11.38 -4.07
CA ILE A 236 0.72 11.47 -2.62
C ILE A 236 0.34 10.19 -1.90
N ASP A 237 0.98 9.93 -0.76
CA ASP A 237 0.64 8.79 0.09
C ASP A 237 -0.48 9.11 1.07
N SER A 238 -0.70 10.39 1.39
CA SER A 238 -1.80 10.85 2.23
C SER A 238 -2.00 12.37 2.17
N LEU A 239 -3.11 12.86 2.71
CA LEU A 239 -3.47 14.27 2.77
C LEU A 239 -4.00 14.61 4.17
N ILE A 240 -3.49 15.67 4.81
CA ILE A 240 -4.21 16.31 5.93
C ILE A 240 -4.99 17.50 5.38
N VAL A 241 -6.24 17.65 5.81
CA VAL A 241 -7.01 18.87 5.62
C VAL A 241 -7.39 19.41 6.98
N SER A 242 -6.94 20.63 7.27
CA SER A 242 -7.26 21.36 8.48
C SER A 242 -8.09 22.59 8.14
N ILE A 243 -9.27 22.70 8.74
CA ILE A 243 -10.26 23.75 8.49
C ILE A 243 -10.39 24.60 9.74
N ASP A 244 -10.06 25.88 9.62
CA ASP A 244 -10.39 26.92 10.58
C ASP A 244 -11.71 27.58 10.17
N TYR A 245 -12.80 27.16 10.79
CA TYR A 245 -14.14 27.71 10.53
C TYR A 245 -14.29 29.18 10.95
N ASN A 246 -13.48 29.67 11.90
CA ASN A 246 -13.59 31.04 12.40
C ASN A 246 -12.97 32.02 11.42
N ASN A 247 -11.76 31.71 10.94
CA ASN A 247 -11.03 32.53 9.98
C ASN A 247 -11.40 32.20 8.52
N ARG A 248 -12.18 31.13 8.31
CA ARG A 248 -12.52 30.59 6.99
C ARG A 248 -11.27 30.25 6.19
N GLU A 249 -10.32 29.59 6.84
CA GLU A 249 -9.07 29.12 6.24
C GLU A 249 -9.06 27.60 6.16
N ALA A 250 -8.51 27.07 5.07
CA ALA A 250 -8.34 25.64 4.85
C ALA A 250 -6.89 25.36 4.47
N HIS A 251 -6.21 24.56 5.28
CA HIS A 251 -4.85 24.11 5.07
C HIS A 251 -4.87 22.68 4.51
N PHE A 252 -4.28 22.52 3.35
CA PHE A 252 -4.07 21.24 2.70
C PHE A 252 -2.60 20.88 2.85
N ILE A 253 -2.33 19.72 3.42
CA ILE A 253 -0.98 19.23 3.68
C ILE A 253 -0.83 17.88 2.97
N PRO A 254 -0.52 17.88 1.67
CA PRO A 254 -0.24 16.66 0.94
C PRO A 254 1.10 16.07 1.43
N ILE A 255 1.13 14.77 1.68
CA ILE A 255 2.26 14.07 2.29
C ILE A 255 2.74 12.97 1.35
N GLN A 256 4.05 12.94 1.12
CA GLN A 256 4.75 11.87 0.43
C GLN A 256 5.87 11.33 1.32
N VAL A 257 5.83 10.04 1.61
CA VAL A 257 6.90 9.27 2.24
C VAL A 257 7.71 8.59 1.14
N THR A 258 9.03 8.68 1.23
CA THR A 258 9.91 8.08 0.23
C THR A 258 11.30 7.82 0.80
N ILE A 259 11.81 6.62 0.55
CA ILE A 259 13.19 6.24 0.88
C ILE A 259 14.11 6.26 -0.36
N ALA A 260 13.57 6.60 -1.52
CA ALA A 260 14.33 6.65 -2.78
C ALA A 260 15.07 7.98 -2.91
N GLU A 261 16.20 8.01 -3.64
CA GLU A 261 16.91 9.27 -3.93
C GLU A 261 16.24 10.12 -5.01
N ARG A 262 15.39 9.49 -5.84
CA ARG A 262 14.64 10.15 -6.92
C ARG A 262 13.16 10.03 -6.65
N HIS A 263 12.44 11.12 -6.84
CA HIS A 263 11.01 11.19 -6.57
C HIS A 263 10.25 11.48 -7.87
N SER A 264 9.05 10.91 -7.98
CA SER A 264 8.09 11.33 -9.01
C SER A 264 7.68 12.79 -8.77
N ASP A 265 7.25 13.48 -9.83
CA ASP A 265 6.68 14.83 -9.75
C ASP A 265 5.30 14.81 -9.06
N SER A 266 5.33 14.60 -7.74
CA SER A 266 4.18 14.49 -6.86
C SER A 266 3.39 15.79 -6.81
N VAL A 267 4.07 16.93 -6.91
CA VAL A 267 3.46 18.26 -6.86
C VAL A 267 2.58 18.50 -8.09
N THR A 268 3.13 18.34 -9.30
CA THR A 268 2.34 18.53 -10.53
C THR A 268 1.17 17.58 -10.60
N LYS A 269 1.38 16.31 -10.22
CA LYS A 269 0.31 15.32 -10.20
C LYS A 269 -0.77 15.65 -9.16
N PHE A 270 -0.41 16.18 -7.99
CA PHE A 270 -1.38 16.60 -6.97
C PHE A 270 -2.21 17.79 -7.48
N PHE A 271 -1.57 18.81 -8.04
CA PHE A 271 -2.26 20.00 -8.52
C PHE A 271 -3.17 19.74 -9.72
N SER A 272 -2.94 18.66 -10.49
CA SER A 272 -3.88 18.20 -11.52
C SER A 272 -5.26 17.81 -10.96
N LEU A 273 -5.36 17.56 -9.65
CA LEU A 273 -6.59 17.19 -8.95
C LEU A 273 -7.18 18.34 -8.11
N TRP A 274 -6.49 19.48 -8.05
CA TRP A 274 -6.75 20.55 -7.08
C TRP A 274 -8.15 21.14 -7.19
N GLU A 275 -8.57 21.52 -8.39
CA GLU A 275 -9.88 22.16 -8.63
C GLU A 275 -11.05 21.33 -8.10
N ALA A 276 -11.04 20.02 -8.38
CA ALA A 276 -12.08 19.11 -7.92
C ALA A 276 -12.03 18.88 -6.40
N LEU A 277 -10.83 18.93 -5.80
CA LEU A 277 -10.65 18.74 -4.36
C LEU A 277 -11.18 19.94 -3.55
N ILE A 278 -11.00 21.17 -4.05
CA ILE A 278 -11.33 22.39 -3.29
C ILE A 278 -12.76 22.90 -3.50
N GLU A 279 -13.50 22.33 -4.45
CA GLU A 279 -14.88 22.74 -4.75
C GLU A 279 -15.77 22.85 -3.50
N PRO A 280 -15.75 21.90 -2.53
CA PRO A 280 -16.56 22.00 -1.32
C PRO A 280 -16.17 23.17 -0.39
N LEU A 281 -14.98 23.74 -0.56
CA LEU A 281 -14.43 24.82 0.25
C LEU A 281 -14.27 26.11 -0.58
N CYS A 282 -15.11 26.31 -1.60
CA CYS A 282 -15.00 27.41 -2.56
C CYS A 282 -14.91 28.81 -1.89
N ASP A 283 -15.48 28.95 -0.71
CA ASP A 283 -15.61 30.20 0.04
C ASP A 283 -14.59 30.36 1.19
N PHE A 284 -13.62 29.45 1.32
CA PHE A 284 -12.49 29.52 2.24
C PHE A 284 -11.23 30.10 1.56
N THR A 285 -10.32 30.69 2.33
CA THR A 285 -8.93 30.91 1.89
C THR A 285 -8.18 29.58 1.96
N LYS A 286 -7.47 29.19 0.89
CA LYS A 286 -6.78 27.89 0.82
C LYS A 286 -5.27 28.08 0.92
N HIS A 287 -4.64 27.27 1.76
CA HIS A 287 -3.20 27.17 1.91
C HIS A 287 -2.77 25.75 1.57
N VAL A 288 -1.68 25.61 0.83
CA VAL A 288 -1.09 24.29 0.53
C VAL A 288 0.33 24.24 1.07
N THR A 289 0.67 23.20 1.80
CA THR A 289 2.03 22.94 2.27
C THR A 289 2.39 21.49 2.00
N PHE A 290 3.26 21.26 1.03
CA PHE A 290 3.68 19.92 0.66
C PHE A 290 4.73 19.39 1.65
N TYR A 291 4.50 18.19 2.19
CA TYR A 291 5.40 17.54 3.14
C TYR A 291 6.04 16.29 2.52
N TRP A 292 7.36 16.32 2.38
CA TRP A 292 8.15 15.14 2.03
C TRP A 292 8.82 14.55 3.27
N ILE A 293 8.55 13.28 3.53
CA ILE A 293 9.22 12.50 4.56
C ILE A 293 10.26 11.64 3.86
N THR A 294 11.53 12.00 4.05
CA THR A 294 12.67 11.35 3.38
C THR A 294 13.64 10.74 4.39
N GLN A 295 14.55 9.89 3.93
CA GLN A 295 15.61 9.33 4.76
C GLN A 295 16.67 10.37 5.19
N ASN A 296 16.71 11.55 4.56
CA ASN A 296 17.75 12.55 4.81
C ASN A 296 17.61 13.18 6.21
N GLU A 297 18.73 13.38 6.89
CA GLU A 297 18.80 13.94 8.24
C GLU A 297 18.48 15.45 8.32
N GLN A 298 18.23 16.11 7.18
CA GLN A 298 17.97 17.55 7.14
C GLN A 298 16.49 17.86 7.32
N TRP A 299 16.16 18.48 8.45
CA TRP A 299 14.86 19.09 8.73
C TRP A 299 14.85 20.55 8.29
N GLY A 300 13.87 20.93 7.48
CA GLY A 300 13.69 22.32 7.03
C GLY A 300 13.06 22.41 5.65
N PRO A 301 12.73 23.62 5.17
CA PRO A 301 12.26 23.82 3.80
C PRO A 301 13.34 23.34 2.83
N LEU A 302 13.05 22.27 2.10
CA LEU A 302 13.89 21.80 1.01
C LEU A 302 13.45 22.50 -0.26
N THR A 303 14.37 23.24 -0.90
CA THR A 303 14.23 23.57 -2.31
C THR A 303 14.50 22.29 -3.09
N VAL A 304 13.45 21.51 -3.36
CA VAL A 304 13.56 20.32 -4.20
C VAL A 304 13.87 20.78 -5.62
N ASN A 305 15.05 20.44 -6.14
CA ASN A 305 15.35 20.60 -7.56
C ASN A 305 14.55 19.55 -8.33
N GLU A 306 13.28 19.84 -8.59
CA GLU A 306 12.48 19.09 -9.54
C GLU A 306 13.24 19.03 -10.87
N ALA A 307 13.39 17.83 -11.42
CA ALA A 307 14.03 17.65 -12.71
C ALA A 307 13.24 18.44 -13.77
N ARG A 308 13.73 19.64 -14.08
CA ARG A 308 13.18 20.59 -15.05
C ARG A 308 12.65 19.88 -16.30
N LYS A 309 11.33 19.85 -16.46
CA LYS A 309 10.70 19.99 -17.78
C LYS A 309 10.19 21.41 -17.89
N SER A 310 10.80 22.18 -18.79
CA SER A 310 10.35 23.51 -19.16
C SER A 310 8.93 23.44 -19.71
N LEU A 311 7.96 23.98 -18.96
CA LEU A 311 6.72 24.47 -19.55
C LEU A 311 7.05 25.77 -20.28
N ARG A 312 6.59 25.89 -21.53
CA ARG A 312 6.94 26.99 -22.43
C ARG A 312 6.39 28.36 -22.01
N ASN A 313 5.58 28.44 -20.97
CA ASN A 313 4.97 29.70 -20.52
C ASN A 313 5.20 29.89 -19.02
N ASN A 314 6.22 30.69 -18.69
CA ASN A 314 6.57 31.13 -17.34
C ASN A 314 5.42 31.95 -16.69
N THR A 315 4.45 31.32 -16.03
CA THR A 315 3.63 32.00 -14.99
C THR A 315 2.93 30.98 -14.09
N TYR A 316 3.15 31.06 -12.77
CA TYR A 316 2.19 30.60 -11.75
C TYR A 316 2.23 31.56 -10.55
N VAL A 317 1.03 31.93 -10.09
CA VAL A 317 0.73 32.52 -8.77
C VAL A 317 0.33 31.37 -7.87
#